data_AF-A0A8S4B281-F1
#
_entry.id   AF-A0A8S4B281-F1
#
_cell.length_a   1.000
_cell.length_b   1.000
_cell.length_c   1.000
_cell.angle_alpha   90.00
_cell.angle_beta   90.00
_cell.angle_gamma   90.00
#
_symmetry.space_group_name_H-M   'P 1'
#
loop_
_entity.id
_entity.type
_entity.pdbx_description
1 polymer ?
#
loop_
_entity_poly.entity_id
_entity_poly.type
_entity_poly.pdbx_seq_one_letter_code
_entity_poly.pdbx_strand_id
1 'polypeptide(L)'
;MRPWAGSWRWITLVLLAWGTLLFYIGGHLVKDSEHPERSSRELSKILAKLERLKQQNEDLRRMAESLRIPEGHSDAGSLAAGRLRSLEDQLTRAKQKIHSFQKLTGDGPGPTQEELRRRVENGVKEFWYFVRSEVKKLANVEPSERQKYADTLLLELGHQERSIMTDLYYLSQADGVGEWRMKEAKDLSDLVQNRITYLQNPPDCSKARKLVCNINKGCGYGCQLHHVVYCFMIAYGTQRTLILESHNWRYAPGGWETVFLPVSNTCTDRSGASTGHWSGEAHDKDVQVVELPIVDSLHPRPPYLPLAIPEDLAPRLHRLHGDPSVWWVSQFVKYLVRPQTWLEKEIKQTTAKLGFKHPIIGVHVRRTDKVGTEAAFHPIEEYMLHVEEQFQLLARRVHVDKKRVYLATDDPSLLQEAKTKYPDYEFISDNSISWSAGLHNRYTENSLRGVILDIHFLSQTDFLVCTFSSQVCRVAYEIMQTLHPDASSFFYSLDDIYYFGGQNAHNQIAVYPHQPRNGEDIPLEPGDVIGVAGNHWDGYSKGINRKLGRTGLYPSYKVKEKIETVKYPVYPEADKLLNAQNK
;
A
#
# COMPACT_ATOMS: atom_id res chain seq x y z
N MET A 1 -89.05 -4.26 42.16
CA MET A 1 -87.95 -3.44 41.61
C MET A 1 -86.70 -3.68 42.46
N ARG A 2 -85.72 -4.41 41.93
CA ARG A 2 -84.37 -4.57 42.49
C ARG A 2 -83.37 -4.49 41.32
N PRO A 3 -82.25 -3.77 41.44
CA PRO A 3 -81.48 -3.34 40.28
C PRO A 3 -80.49 -4.42 39.83
N TRP A 4 -80.35 -4.55 38.52
CA TRP A 4 -79.43 -5.42 37.83
C TRP A 4 -77.98 -4.89 37.98
N ALA A 5 -77.35 -5.14 39.13
CA ALA A 5 -76.02 -4.64 39.48
C ALA A 5 -74.85 -5.45 38.88
N GLY A 6 -75.07 -6.17 37.77
CA GLY A 6 -74.06 -7.05 37.16
C GLY A 6 -73.43 -6.55 35.86
N SER A 7 -74.06 -5.60 35.16
CA SER A 7 -73.66 -5.25 33.78
C SER A 7 -72.65 -4.10 33.70
N TRP A 8 -72.63 -3.18 34.66
CA TRP A 8 -71.82 -1.96 34.56
C TRP A 8 -70.32 -2.17 34.76
N ARG A 9 -69.92 -3.21 35.50
CA ARG A 9 -68.51 -3.60 35.71
C ARG A 9 -67.86 -4.15 34.44
N TRP A 10 -68.62 -4.87 33.62
CA TRP A 10 -68.12 -5.38 32.34
C TRP A 10 -68.03 -4.27 31.29
N ILE A 11 -69.00 -3.35 31.28
CA ILE A 11 -68.98 -2.20 30.36
C ILE A 11 -67.79 -1.26 30.69
N THR A 12 -67.50 -1.01 31.97
CA THR A 12 -66.33 -0.20 32.36
C THR A 12 -65.00 -0.88 32.03
N LEU A 13 -64.89 -2.20 32.17
CA LEU A 13 -63.70 -2.94 31.75
C LEU A 13 -63.48 -2.91 30.24
N VAL A 14 -64.54 -3.06 29.45
CA VAL A 14 -64.44 -2.99 27.98
C VAL A 14 -64.09 -1.56 27.54
N LEU A 15 -64.66 -0.53 28.16
CA LEU A 15 -64.33 0.87 27.86
C LEU A 15 -62.90 1.23 28.26
N LEU A 16 -62.39 0.71 29.38
CA LEU A 16 -60.99 0.89 29.78
C LEU A 16 -60.03 0.20 28.81
N ALA A 17 -60.34 -1.04 28.39
CA ALA A 17 -59.54 -1.76 27.40
C ALA A 17 -59.52 -1.03 26.04
N TRP A 18 -60.68 -0.53 25.59
CA TRP A 18 -60.78 0.29 24.37
C TRP A 18 -60.05 1.63 24.49
N GLY A 19 -60.12 2.28 25.66
CA GLY A 19 -59.39 3.51 25.94
C GLY A 19 -57.87 3.30 25.91
N THR A 20 -57.36 2.20 26.48
CA THR A 20 -55.93 1.86 26.42
C THR A 20 -55.47 1.51 25.00
N LEU A 21 -56.32 0.86 24.20
CA LEU A 21 -56.03 0.56 22.79
C LEU A 21 -55.97 1.84 21.95
N LEU A 22 -56.92 2.76 22.14
CA LEU A 22 -56.92 4.06 21.46
C LEU A 22 -55.75 4.93 21.89
N PHE A 23 -55.34 4.88 23.17
CA PHE A 23 -54.17 5.61 23.64
C PHE A 23 -52.85 4.99 23.12
N TYR A 24 -52.80 3.67 22.98
CA TYR A 24 -51.64 2.98 22.39
C TYR A 24 -51.52 3.28 20.89
N ILE A 25 -52.62 3.22 20.14
CA ILE A 25 -52.65 3.54 18.71
C ILE A 25 -52.40 5.04 18.47
N GLY A 26 -53.05 5.92 19.26
CA GLY A 26 -52.83 7.37 19.21
C GLY A 26 -51.41 7.77 19.63
N GLY A 27 -50.86 7.12 20.65
CA GLY A 27 -49.48 7.32 21.10
C GLY A 27 -48.45 6.89 20.05
N HIS A 28 -48.70 5.82 19.30
CA HIS A 28 -47.82 5.38 18.21
C HIS A 28 -47.93 6.27 16.96
N LEU A 29 -49.12 6.81 16.66
CA LEU A 29 -49.33 7.75 15.55
C LEU A 29 -48.79 9.15 15.81
N VAL A 30 -48.76 9.61 17.07
CA VAL A 30 -48.21 10.92 17.42
C VAL A 30 -46.68 10.88 17.55
N LYS A 31 -46.09 9.74 17.93
CA LYS A 31 -44.62 9.60 18.05
C LYS A 31 -43.86 9.56 16.72
N ASP A 32 -44.53 9.22 15.61
CA ASP A 32 -43.95 9.28 14.25
C ASP A 32 -44.09 10.66 13.59
N SER A 33 -44.71 11.65 14.26
CA SER A 33 -44.91 13.00 13.71
C SER A 33 -43.85 14.03 14.12
N GLU A 34 -42.91 13.68 15.00
CA GLU A 34 -41.83 14.57 15.47
C GLU A 34 -40.47 14.28 14.78
N HIS A 35 -40.38 14.38 13.45
CA HIS A 35 -39.13 14.76 12.75
C HIS A 35 -39.36 15.22 11.29
N PRO A 36 -39.99 16.39 11.04
CA PRO A 36 -40.16 16.92 9.68
C PRO A 36 -38.84 17.45 9.07
N GLU A 37 -37.83 17.78 9.90
CA GLU A 37 -36.62 18.47 9.44
C GLU A 37 -35.54 17.57 8.82
N ARG A 38 -35.54 16.27 9.12
CA ARG A 38 -34.55 15.33 8.55
C ARG A 38 -34.96 14.84 7.16
N SER A 39 -36.26 14.61 6.95
CA SER A 39 -36.84 14.23 5.65
C SER A 39 -36.71 15.36 4.62
N SER A 40 -37.04 16.60 4.99
CA SER A 40 -36.94 17.75 4.07
C SER A 40 -35.51 18.06 3.63
N ARG A 41 -34.52 17.85 4.50
CA ARG A 41 -33.10 18.04 4.19
C ARG A 41 -32.49 16.93 3.33
N GLU A 42 -32.99 15.70 3.48
CA GLU A 42 -32.72 14.57 2.57
C GLU A 42 -33.40 14.78 1.21
N LEU A 43 -34.67 15.21 1.20
CA LEU A 43 -35.44 15.47 -0.01
C LEU A 43 -34.84 16.62 -0.82
N SER A 44 -34.40 17.69 -0.16
CA SER A 44 -33.72 18.82 -0.81
C SER A 44 -32.35 18.44 -1.36
N LYS A 45 -31.60 17.53 -0.71
CA LYS A 45 -30.38 16.95 -1.29
C LYS A 45 -30.68 16.08 -2.51
N ILE A 46 -31.77 15.30 -2.47
CA ILE A 46 -32.21 14.46 -3.59
C ILE A 46 -32.68 15.32 -4.76
N LEU A 47 -33.46 16.38 -4.50
CA LEU A 47 -33.90 17.35 -5.49
C LEU A 47 -32.73 18.11 -6.11
N ALA A 48 -31.78 18.59 -5.30
CA ALA A 48 -30.56 19.24 -5.81
C ALA A 48 -29.71 18.31 -6.68
N LYS A 49 -29.66 17.00 -6.35
CA LYS A 49 -29.00 15.99 -7.18
C LYS A 49 -29.77 15.71 -8.48
N LEU A 50 -31.10 15.63 -8.42
CA LEU A 50 -31.97 15.46 -9.59
C LEU A 50 -31.88 16.64 -10.55
N GLU A 51 -31.82 17.85 -10.01
CA GLU A 51 -31.70 19.09 -10.78
C GLU A 51 -30.32 19.19 -11.44
N ARG A 52 -29.25 18.81 -10.72
CA ARG A 52 -27.90 18.68 -11.29
C ARG A 52 -27.83 17.63 -12.39
N LEU A 53 -28.50 16.48 -12.21
CA LEU A 53 -28.59 15.44 -13.24
C LEU A 53 -29.40 15.91 -14.45
N LYS A 54 -30.50 16.62 -14.24
CA LYS A 54 -31.31 17.20 -15.31
C LYS A 54 -30.51 18.23 -16.11
N GLN A 55 -29.76 19.09 -15.42
CA GLN A 55 -28.91 20.10 -16.05
C GLN A 55 -27.76 19.48 -16.84
N GLN A 56 -27.13 18.43 -16.33
CA GLN A 56 -26.14 17.65 -17.09
C GLN A 56 -26.76 16.97 -18.33
N ASN A 57 -28.01 16.53 -18.24
CA ASN A 57 -28.71 15.90 -19.37
C ASN A 57 -29.12 16.95 -20.42
N GLU A 58 -29.49 18.16 -20.01
CA GLU A 58 -29.75 19.30 -20.89
C GLU A 58 -28.47 19.80 -21.55
N ASP A 59 -27.35 19.88 -20.84
CA ASP A 59 -26.05 20.25 -21.42
C ASP A 59 -25.56 19.20 -22.43
N LEU A 60 -25.80 17.91 -22.17
CA LEU A 60 -25.53 16.84 -23.14
C LEU A 60 -26.41 16.94 -24.38
N ARG A 61 -27.70 17.28 -24.21
CA ARG A 61 -28.60 17.54 -25.34
C ARG A 61 -28.18 18.75 -26.15
N ARG A 62 -27.75 19.84 -25.49
CA ARG A 62 -27.21 21.03 -26.16
C ARG A 62 -25.91 20.74 -26.89
N MET A 63 -25.02 19.94 -26.32
CA MET A 63 -23.84 19.44 -27.02
C MET A 63 -24.24 18.60 -28.24
N ALA A 64 -25.22 17.70 -28.12
CA ALA A 64 -25.73 16.91 -29.24
C ALA A 64 -26.40 17.76 -30.33
N GLU A 65 -27.13 18.82 -29.97
CA GLU A 65 -27.75 19.76 -30.92
C GLU A 65 -26.73 20.68 -31.59
N SER A 66 -25.69 21.11 -30.88
CA SER A 66 -24.57 21.90 -31.45
C SER A 66 -23.72 21.11 -32.46
N LEU A 67 -23.90 19.78 -32.51
CA LEU A 67 -23.21 18.86 -33.41
C LEU A 67 -24.04 18.54 -34.67
N ARG A 68 -25.19 19.18 -34.88
CA ARG A 68 -25.98 19.06 -36.11
C ARG A 68 -25.27 19.83 -37.25
N ILE A 69 -24.36 19.15 -37.93
CA ILE A 69 -23.71 19.65 -39.14
C ILE A 69 -24.79 19.84 -40.22
N PRO A 70 -24.88 21.00 -40.90
CA PRO A 70 -25.75 21.15 -42.07
C PRO A 70 -25.32 20.17 -43.15
N GLU A 71 -26.26 19.39 -43.69
CA GLU A 71 -26.00 18.49 -44.81
C GLU A 71 -25.50 19.29 -46.01
N GLY A 72 -24.24 19.07 -46.36
CA GLY A 72 -23.63 19.60 -47.56
C GLY A 72 -22.17 19.96 -47.33
N HIS A 73 -21.27 19.01 -47.61
CA HIS A 73 -20.08 19.15 -48.45
C HIS A 73 -19.22 17.89 -48.26
N SER A 74 -19.21 17.07 -49.31
CA SER A 74 -18.45 15.83 -49.44
C SER A 74 -16.97 16.16 -49.64
N ASP A 75 -16.16 16.05 -48.57
CA ASP A 75 -14.74 15.65 -48.61
C ASP A 75 -14.11 15.72 -47.20
N ALA A 76 -14.44 14.75 -46.32
CA ALA A 76 -13.78 14.62 -44.99
C ALA A 76 -13.91 13.21 -44.35
N GLY A 77 -13.94 12.14 -45.16
CA GLY A 77 -14.30 10.78 -44.67
C GLY A 77 -13.34 10.13 -43.67
N SER A 78 -12.06 10.50 -43.65
CA SER A 78 -11.04 9.88 -42.79
C SER A 78 -10.93 10.55 -41.40
N LEU A 79 -10.96 11.88 -41.34
CA LEU A 79 -10.83 12.64 -40.10
C LEU A 79 -12.08 12.55 -39.21
N ALA A 80 -13.26 12.47 -39.84
CA ALA A 80 -14.55 12.33 -39.15
C ALA A 80 -14.70 10.96 -38.47
N ALA A 81 -14.25 9.88 -39.12
CA ALA A 81 -14.32 8.53 -38.56
C ALA A 81 -13.41 8.34 -37.33
N GLY A 82 -12.22 8.95 -37.33
CA GLY A 82 -11.30 8.92 -36.19
C GLY A 82 -11.85 9.67 -34.97
N ARG A 83 -12.48 10.83 -35.17
CA ARG A 83 -13.20 11.56 -34.10
C ARG A 83 -14.42 10.79 -33.60
N LEU A 84 -15.18 10.15 -34.49
CA LEU A 84 -16.36 9.37 -34.11
C LEU A 84 -16.00 8.19 -33.21
N ARG A 85 -14.93 7.44 -33.54
CA ARG A 85 -14.43 6.34 -32.71
C ARG A 85 -13.92 6.82 -31.35
N SER A 86 -13.17 7.93 -31.33
CA SER A 86 -12.70 8.53 -30.08
C SER A 86 -13.88 8.96 -29.18
N LEU A 87 -14.96 9.47 -29.77
CA LEU A 87 -16.17 9.87 -29.07
C LEU A 87 -16.99 8.65 -28.58
N GLU A 88 -17.09 7.59 -29.37
CA GLU A 88 -17.69 6.32 -28.94
C GLU A 88 -16.95 5.71 -27.75
N ASP A 89 -15.62 5.72 -27.78
CA ASP A 89 -14.80 5.25 -26.66
C ASP A 89 -15.00 6.11 -25.41
N GLN A 90 -15.06 7.43 -25.57
CA GLN A 90 -15.34 8.36 -24.45
C GLN A 90 -16.74 8.17 -23.88
N LEU A 91 -17.75 7.99 -24.73
CA LEU A 91 -19.14 7.73 -24.33
C LEU A 91 -19.27 6.39 -23.60
N THR A 92 -18.56 5.36 -24.08
CA THR A 92 -18.55 4.02 -23.46
C THR A 92 -17.88 4.06 -22.08
N ARG A 93 -16.76 4.77 -21.95
CA ARG A 93 -16.10 4.99 -20.65
C ARG A 93 -16.98 5.82 -19.70
N ALA A 94 -17.66 6.84 -20.21
CA ALA A 94 -18.58 7.65 -19.40
C ALA A 94 -19.79 6.82 -18.92
N LYS A 95 -20.38 5.98 -19.79
CA LYS A 95 -21.45 5.05 -19.43
C LYS A 95 -20.99 4.02 -18.39
N GLN A 96 -19.79 3.46 -18.54
CA GLN A 96 -19.21 2.53 -17.56
C GLN A 96 -19.01 3.20 -16.19
N LYS A 97 -18.50 4.44 -16.16
CA LYS A 97 -18.38 5.22 -14.91
C LYS A 97 -19.74 5.50 -14.28
N ILE A 98 -20.74 5.91 -15.05
CA ILE A 98 -22.10 6.16 -14.52
C ILE A 98 -22.69 4.87 -13.94
N HIS A 99 -22.50 3.74 -14.63
CA HIS A 99 -23.00 2.45 -14.18
C HIS A 99 -22.25 1.93 -12.94
N SER A 100 -20.95 2.19 -12.80
CA SER A 100 -20.18 1.85 -11.59
C SER A 100 -20.62 2.71 -10.39
N PHE A 101 -20.85 4.01 -10.60
CA PHE A 101 -21.42 4.88 -9.57
C PHE A 101 -22.84 4.48 -9.16
N GLN A 102 -23.69 4.06 -10.10
CA GLN A 102 -25.03 3.54 -9.79
C GLN A 102 -24.95 2.24 -8.98
N LYS A 103 -24.02 1.32 -9.30
CA LYS A 103 -23.82 0.07 -8.54
C LYS A 103 -23.35 0.27 -7.10
N LEU A 104 -22.50 1.27 -6.84
CA LEU A 104 -22.10 1.65 -5.48
C LEU A 104 -23.25 2.20 -4.61
N THR A 105 -24.40 2.52 -5.23
CA THR A 105 -25.58 3.10 -4.57
C THR A 105 -26.78 2.16 -4.52
N GLY A 106 -26.64 0.91 -4.96
CA GLY A 106 -27.69 -0.11 -4.83
C GLY A 106 -27.80 -0.63 -3.39
N ASP A 107 -29.01 -1.03 -2.97
CA ASP A 107 -29.26 -1.74 -1.72
C ASP A 107 -28.65 -3.16 -1.80
N GLY A 108 -27.36 -3.29 -1.45
CA GLY A 108 -26.70 -4.59 -1.25
C GLY A 108 -25.39 -4.81 -2.04
N PRO A 109 -24.72 -5.96 -1.82
CA PRO A 109 -23.48 -6.31 -2.49
C PRO A 109 -23.69 -6.54 -3.99
N GLY A 110 -22.68 -6.21 -4.79
CA GLY A 110 -22.75 -6.33 -6.23
C GLY A 110 -22.83 -7.80 -6.70
N PRO A 111 -23.48 -8.08 -7.85
CA PRO A 111 -23.68 -9.44 -8.33
C PRO A 111 -22.35 -10.14 -8.68
N THR A 112 -21.38 -9.41 -9.24
CA THR A 112 -20.07 -9.96 -9.62
C THR A 112 -19.24 -10.28 -8.38
N GLN A 113 -19.30 -9.42 -7.36
CA GLN A 113 -18.67 -9.64 -6.06
C GLN A 113 -19.18 -10.95 -5.43
N GLU A 114 -20.50 -11.15 -5.37
CA GLU A 114 -21.08 -12.35 -4.76
C GLU A 114 -20.82 -13.63 -5.56
N GLU A 115 -20.76 -13.56 -6.90
CA GLU A 115 -20.35 -14.69 -7.74
C GLU A 115 -18.91 -15.11 -7.45
N LEU A 116 -17.97 -14.14 -7.47
CA LEU A 116 -16.55 -14.41 -7.23
C LEU A 116 -16.31 -14.91 -5.80
N ARG A 117 -17.00 -14.35 -4.80
CA ARG A 117 -16.94 -14.82 -3.41
C ARG A 117 -17.31 -16.30 -3.31
N ARG A 118 -18.41 -16.72 -3.93
CA ARG A 118 -18.83 -18.14 -3.96
C ARG A 118 -17.85 -19.02 -4.74
N ARG A 119 -17.27 -18.50 -5.83
CA ARG A 119 -16.27 -19.23 -6.62
C ARG A 119 -15.01 -19.49 -5.82
N VAL A 120 -14.49 -18.49 -5.11
CA VAL A 120 -13.36 -18.65 -4.17
C VAL A 120 -13.70 -19.67 -3.08
N GLU A 121 -14.88 -19.56 -2.46
CA GLU A 121 -15.33 -20.51 -1.43
C GLU A 121 -15.37 -21.95 -1.96
N ASN A 122 -15.92 -22.15 -3.16
CA ASN A 122 -15.95 -23.45 -3.80
C ASN A 122 -14.55 -23.95 -4.19
N GLY A 123 -13.70 -23.06 -4.72
CA GLY A 123 -12.32 -23.36 -5.06
C GLY A 123 -11.52 -23.88 -3.87
N VAL A 124 -11.66 -23.25 -2.70
CA VAL A 124 -11.02 -23.73 -1.45
C VAL A 124 -11.57 -25.09 -1.01
N LYS A 125 -12.89 -25.34 -1.16
CA LYS A 125 -13.49 -26.66 -0.85
C LYS A 125 -12.93 -27.76 -1.76
N GLU A 126 -12.90 -27.53 -3.06
CA GLU A 126 -12.37 -28.49 -4.04
C GLU A 126 -10.88 -28.70 -3.86
N PHE A 127 -10.11 -27.63 -3.60
CA PHE A 127 -8.69 -27.73 -3.24
C PHE A 127 -8.49 -28.65 -2.03
N TRP A 128 -9.29 -28.49 -0.98
CA TRP A 128 -9.20 -29.37 0.19
C TRP A 128 -9.63 -30.81 -0.09
N TYR A 129 -10.68 -31.03 -0.88
CA TYR A 129 -11.10 -32.37 -1.30
C TYR A 129 -9.98 -33.07 -2.09
N PHE A 130 -9.35 -32.35 -3.00
CA PHE A 130 -8.24 -32.83 -3.81
C PHE A 130 -7.01 -33.17 -2.95
N VAL A 131 -6.53 -32.22 -2.12
CA VAL A 131 -5.40 -32.45 -1.18
C VAL A 131 -5.65 -33.71 -0.33
N ARG A 132 -6.84 -33.82 0.27
CA ARG A 132 -7.19 -34.96 1.13
C ARG A 132 -7.22 -36.29 0.36
N SER A 133 -7.65 -36.27 -0.91
CA SER A 133 -7.63 -37.46 -1.78
C SER A 133 -6.19 -37.88 -2.10
N GLU A 134 -5.38 -36.96 -2.63
CA GLU A 134 -4.05 -37.30 -3.14
C GLU A 134 -3.06 -37.61 -2.03
N VAL A 135 -3.12 -36.92 -0.88
CA VAL A 135 -2.29 -37.25 0.29
C VAL A 135 -2.58 -38.67 0.80
N LYS A 136 -3.84 -39.12 0.75
CA LYS A 136 -4.19 -40.51 1.13
C LYS A 136 -3.68 -41.52 0.11
N LYS A 137 -3.71 -41.19 -1.18
CA LYS A 137 -3.16 -42.05 -2.24
C LYS A 137 -1.64 -42.18 -2.13
N LEU A 138 -0.94 -41.12 -1.72
CA LEU A 138 0.52 -41.09 -1.58
C LEU A 138 1.07 -42.24 -0.72
N ALA A 139 0.35 -42.65 0.32
CA ALA A 139 0.72 -43.78 1.18
C ALA A 139 0.77 -45.12 0.44
N ASN A 140 -0.01 -45.26 -0.64
CA ASN A 140 -0.11 -46.47 -1.46
C ASN A 140 0.73 -46.39 -2.74
N VAL A 141 1.46 -45.29 -2.98
CA VAL A 141 2.34 -45.16 -4.14
C VAL A 141 3.64 -45.89 -3.88
N GLU A 142 4.05 -46.69 -4.87
CA GLU A 142 5.31 -47.43 -4.85
C GLU A 142 6.49 -46.49 -4.57
N PRO A 143 7.47 -46.89 -3.74
CA PRO A 143 8.58 -46.03 -3.36
C PRO A 143 9.34 -45.43 -4.54
N SER A 144 9.46 -46.16 -5.65
CA SER A 144 10.13 -45.73 -6.88
C SER A 144 9.37 -44.63 -7.65
N GLU A 145 8.05 -44.55 -7.51
CA GLU A 145 7.21 -43.58 -8.22
C GLU A 145 6.80 -42.39 -7.33
N ARG A 146 7.03 -42.49 -6.02
CA ARG A 146 6.57 -41.53 -5.03
C ARG A 146 7.04 -40.10 -5.27
N GLN A 147 8.30 -39.92 -5.68
CA GLN A 147 8.84 -38.58 -5.97
C GLN A 147 8.12 -37.96 -7.17
N LYS A 148 8.04 -38.70 -8.28
CA LYS A 148 7.34 -38.24 -9.49
C LYS A 148 5.87 -37.90 -9.23
N TYR A 149 5.21 -38.71 -8.40
CA TYR A 149 3.83 -38.45 -7.98
C TYR A 149 3.74 -37.18 -7.11
N ALA A 150 4.64 -36.98 -6.16
CA ALA A 150 4.69 -35.76 -5.34
C ALA A 150 4.95 -34.50 -6.18
N ASP A 151 5.87 -34.57 -7.15
CA ASP A 151 6.15 -33.45 -8.06
C ASP A 151 4.92 -33.11 -8.91
N THR A 152 4.22 -34.13 -9.43
CA THR A 152 2.96 -33.94 -10.18
C THR A 152 1.87 -33.33 -9.30
N LEU A 153 1.74 -33.80 -8.06
CA LEU A 153 0.80 -33.26 -7.09
C LEU A 153 1.06 -31.77 -6.80
N LEU A 154 2.32 -31.39 -6.58
CA LEU A 154 2.68 -29.98 -6.35
C LEU A 154 2.36 -29.09 -7.55
N LEU A 155 2.58 -29.57 -8.78
CA LEU A 155 2.20 -28.83 -9.99
C LEU A 155 0.69 -28.59 -10.05
N GLU A 156 -0.13 -29.62 -9.81
CA GLU A 156 -1.59 -29.51 -9.83
C GLU A 156 -2.12 -28.59 -8.71
N LEU A 157 -1.56 -28.71 -7.50
CA LEU A 157 -1.88 -27.83 -6.38
C LEU A 157 -1.55 -26.38 -6.69
N GLY A 158 -0.39 -26.12 -7.32
CA GLY A 158 -0.02 -24.78 -7.76
C GLY A 158 -1.02 -24.20 -8.76
N HIS A 159 -1.51 -24.98 -9.72
CA HIS A 159 -2.52 -24.50 -10.67
C HIS A 159 -3.85 -24.17 -9.99
N GLN A 160 -4.29 -24.99 -9.04
CA GLN A 160 -5.52 -24.74 -8.28
C GLN A 160 -5.39 -23.51 -7.38
N GLU A 161 -4.28 -23.38 -6.65
CA GLU A 161 -3.98 -22.22 -5.81
C GLU A 161 -4.00 -20.92 -6.62
N ARG A 162 -3.28 -20.88 -7.76
CA ARG A 162 -3.24 -19.70 -8.63
C ARG A 162 -4.61 -19.34 -9.21
N SER A 163 -5.51 -20.32 -9.40
CA SER A 163 -6.88 -20.05 -9.83
C SER A 163 -7.67 -19.31 -8.75
N ILE A 164 -7.55 -19.73 -7.48
CA ILE A 164 -8.18 -19.09 -6.33
C ILE A 164 -7.63 -17.68 -6.15
N MET A 165 -6.32 -17.50 -6.25
CA MET A 165 -5.67 -16.18 -6.15
C MET A 165 -6.08 -15.24 -7.28
N THR A 166 -6.33 -15.78 -8.48
CA THR A 166 -6.84 -15.00 -9.61
C THR A 166 -8.28 -14.54 -9.38
N ASP A 167 -9.15 -15.41 -8.85
CA ASP A 167 -10.52 -15.03 -8.50
C ASP A 167 -10.56 -14.01 -7.34
N LEU A 168 -9.66 -14.13 -6.35
CA LEU A 168 -9.48 -13.12 -5.30
C LEU A 168 -9.04 -11.76 -5.86
N TYR A 169 -8.15 -11.75 -6.85
CA TYR A 169 -7.79 -10.52 -7.55
C TYR A 169 -9.01 -9.90 -8.24
N TYR A 170 -9.80 -10.67 -9.00
CA TYR A 170 -11.00 -10.13 -9.64
C TYR A 170 -12.04 -9.67 -8.62
N LEU A 171 -12.17 -10.37 -7.49
CA LEU A 171 -13.04 -9.96 -6.38
C LEU A 171 -12.61 -8.61 -5.83
N SER A 172 -11.30 -8.36 -5.76
CA SER A 172 -10.79 -7.04 -5.38
C SER A 172 -11.22 -5.96 -6.39
N GLN A 173 -11.36 -6.25 -7.67
CA GLN A 173 -11.70 -5.23 -8.68
C GLN A 173 -13.21 -5.08 -8.92
N ALA A 174 -14.01 -6.04 -8.47
CA ALA A 174 -15.43 -6.16 -8.79
C ALA A 174 -16.27 -4.93 -8.41
N ASP A 175 -17.33 -4.70 -9.19
CA ASP A 175 -18.42 -3.77 -8.87
C ASP A 175 -17.99 -2.35 -8.43
N GLY A 176 -16.94 -1.81 -9.06
CA GLY A 176 -16.46 -0.43 -8.83
C GLY A 176 -15.49 -0.29 -7.65
N VAL A 177 -15.19 -1.37 -6.93
CA VAL A 177 -14.24 -1.35 -5.80
C VAL A 177 -12.82 -1.00 -6.26
N GLY A 178 -12.39 -1.48 -7.44
CA GLY A 178 -11.10 -1.12 -8.03
C GLY A 178 -10.96 0.38 -8.29
N GLU A 179 -11.99 1.00 -8.89
CA GLU A 179 -12.03 2.45 -9.14
C GLU A 179 -12.04 3.25 -7.84
N TRP A 180 -12.79 2.78 -6.84
CA TRP A 180 -12.80 3.39 -5.51
C TRP A 180 -11.42 3.36 -4.86
N ARG A 181 -10.68 2.23 -4.88
CA ARG A 181 -9.33 2.15 -4.32
C ARG A 181 -8.36 3.10 -5.00
N MET A 182 -8.38 3.17 -6.33
CA MET A 182 -7.51 4.09 -7.08
C MET A 182 -7.76 5.55 -6.67
N LYS A 183 -9.03 5.94 -6.54
CA LYS A 183 -9.40 7.28 -6.10
C LYS A 183 -8.96 7.54 -4.65
N GLU A 184 -9.28 6.64 -3.73
CA GLU A 184 -8.96 6.82 -2.30
C GLU A 184 -7.45 6.84 -2.05
N ALA A 185 -6.67 6.01 -2.74
CA ALA A 185 -5.20 6.02 -2.66
C ALA A 185 -4.61 7.35 -3.13
N LYS A 186 -5.10 7.87 -4.26
CA LYS A 186 -4.70 9.18 -4.76
C LYS A 186 -5.08 10.30 -3.79
N ASP A 187 -6.32 10.30 -3.30
CA ASP A 187 -6.81 11.33 -2.38
C ASP A 187 -6.01 11.33 -1.05
N LEU A 188 -5.64 10.16 -0.53
CA LEU A 188 -4.81 10.04 0.68
C LEU A 188 -3.37 10.48 0.44
N SER A 189 -2.76 10.10 -0.70
CA SER A 189 -1.41 10.55 -1.02
C SER A 189 -1.38 12.06 -1.25
N ASP A 190 -2.32 12.62 -2.00
CA ASP A 190 -2.43 14.07 -2.24
C ASP A 190 -2.61 14.83 -0.92
N LEU A 191 -3.44 14.32 0.00
CA LEU A 191 -3.61 14.88 1.35
C LEU A 191 -2.28 14.93 2.12
N VAL A 192 -1.56 13.81 2.22
CA VAL A 192 -0.31 13.75 2.98
C VAL A 192 0.79 14.58 2.33
N GLN A 193 0.95 14.50 0.99
CA GLN A 193 1.93 15.31 0.27
C GLN A 193 1.67 16.80 0.42
N ASN A 194 0.41 17.23 0.46
CA ASN A 194 0.03 18.61 0.74
C ASN A 194 0.41 19.04 2.17
N ARG A 195 0.14 18.19 3.18
CA ARG A 195 0.55 18.46 4.58
C ARG A 195 2.07 18.55 4.73
N ILE A 196 2.83 17.64 4.10
CA ILE A 196 4.29 17.66 4.09
C ILE A 196 4.80 18.94 3.40
N THR A 197 4.24 19.30 2.24
CA THR A 197 4.63 20.51 1.52
C THR A 197 4.37 21.76 2.35
N TYR A 198 3.22 21.84 3.04
CA TYR A 198 2.89 22.94 3.94
C TYR A 198 3.92 23.06 5.08
N LEU A 199 4.22 21.96 5.77
CA LEU A 199 5.22 21.91 6.84
C LEU A 199 6.62 22.35 6.36
N GLN A 200 7.00 21.89 5.17
CA GLN A 200 8.32 22.15 4.63
C GLN A 200 8.49 23.59 4.13
N ASN A 201 7.42 24.32 3.83
CA ASN A 201 7.50 25.63 3.21
C ASN A 201 6.87 26.73 4.09
N PRO A 202 7.46 27.03 5.27
CA PRO A 202 6.96 28.09 6.12
C PRO A 202 7.12 29.46 5.41
N PRO A 203 6.23 30.43 5.69
CA PRO A 203 6.29 31.75 5.07
C PRO A 203 7.49 32.58 5.56
N ASP A 204 7.96 32.34 6.78
CA ASP A 204 9.12 33.02 7.37
C ASP A 204 10.08 31.96 7.96
N CYS A 205 11.13 31.63 7.22
CA CYS A 205 12.12 30.64 7.65
C CYS A 205 12.88 31.07 8.91
N SER A 206 13.04 32.38 9.16
CA SER A 206 13.79 32.87 10.32
C SER A 206 13.08 32.59 11.65
N LYS A 207 11.75 32.39 11.60
CA LYS A 207 10.90 32.11 12.77
C LYS A 207 10.36 30.67 12.81
N ALA A 208 10.56 29.90 11.75
CA ALA A 208 10.13 28.52 11.69
C ALA A 208 10.83 27.68 12.77
N ARG A 209 10.10 26.72 13.37
CA ARG A 209 10.70 25.67 14.18
C ARG A 209 11.32 24.64 13.25
N LYS A 210 12.56 24.24 13.52
CA LYS A 210 13.38 23.42 12.61
C LYS A 210 13.85 22.16 13.30
N LEU A 211 14.00 21.10 12.52
CA LEU A 211 14.67 19.87 12.92
C LEU A 211 15.79 19.61 11.92
N VAL A 212 17.03 19.58 12.41
CA VAL A 212 18.23 19.37 11.59
C VAL A 212 18.54 17.87 11.56
N CYS A 213 18.74 17.35 10.36
CA CYS A 213 19.12 15.97 10.10
C CYS A 213 20.37 15.95 9.23
N ASN A 214 21.38 15.16 9.60
CA ASN A 214 22.62 15.04 8.84
C ASN A 214 22.63 13.71 8.08
N ILE A 215 22.75 13.76 6.75
CA ILE A 215 22.67 12.56 5.90
C ILE A 215 23.82 11.56 6.13
N ASN A 216 24.94 12.00 6.71
CA ASN A 216 26.21 11.27 6.77
C ASN A 216 26.25 10.14 7.81
N LYS A 217 25.16 9.37 7.96
CA LYS A 217 25.17 8.11 8.71
C LYS A 217 26.19 7.15 8.09
N GLY A 218 26.89 6.40 8.95
CA GLY A 218 27.94 5.46 8.60
C GLY A 218 27.49 4.17 7.88
N CYS A 219 26.71 4.29 6.80
CA CYS A 219 26.18 3.16 6.05
C CYS A 219 25.98 3.49 4.56
N GLY A 220 25.40 2.57 3.77
CA GLY A 220 25.12 2.76 2.35
C GLY A 220 23.85 3.58 2.06
N TYR A 221 23.59 3.87 0.77
CA TYR A 221 22.53 4.76 0.30
C TYR A 221 21.15 4.47 0.89
N GLY A 222 20.65 3.22 0.79
CA GLY A 222 19.32 2.89 1.31
C GLY A 222 19.18 3.13 2.82
N CYS A 223 20.23 2.82 3.60
CA CYS A 223 20.26 3.11 5.03
C CYS A 223 20.32 4.62 5.33
N GLN A 224 21.04 5.41 4.54
CA GLN A 224 21.08 6.87 4.67
C GLN A 224 19.73 7.50 4.29
N LEU A 225 19.06 7.02 3.24
CA LEU A 225 17.72 7.47 2.88
C LEU A 225 16.71 7.14 3.99
N HIS A 226 16.74 5.94 4.56
CA HIS A 226 15.92 5.59 5.72
C HIS A 226 16.24 6.45 6.95
N HIS A 227 17.50 6.87 7.16
CA HIS A 227 17.81 7.84 8.21
C HIS A 227 17.11 9.19 7.96
N VAL A 228 17.12 9.71 6.74
CA VAL A 228 16.42 10.96 6.40
C VAL A 228 14.90 10.80 6.54
N VAL A 229 14.33 9.66 6.14
CA VAL A 229 12.90 9.36 6.34
C VAL A 229 12.53 9.37 7.83
N TYR A 230 13.33 8.72 8.67
CA TYR A 230 13.17 8.74 10.12
C TYR A 230 13.17 10.17 10.69
N CYS A 231 14.13 10.99 10.27
CA CYS A 231 14.19 12.40 10.68
C CYS A 231 12.92 13.15 10.26
N PHE A 232 12.45 12.88 9.04
CA PHE A 232 11.29 13.56 8.47
C PHE A 232 9.98 13.18 9.18
N MET A 233 9.82 11.91 9.56
CA MET A 233 8.68 11.45 10.35
C MET A 233 8.61 12.15 11.72
N ILE A 234 9.74 12.32 12.40
CA ILE A 234 9.81 13.05 13.67
C ILE A 234 9.58 14.56 13.45
N ALA A 235 10.16 15.14 12.39
CA ALA A 235 9.93 16.54 12.04
C ALA A 235 8.43 16.80 11.79
N TYR A 236 7.76 15.90 11.07
CA TYR A 236 6.31 15.93 10.85
C TYR A 236 5.51 15.77 12.14
N GLY A 237 5.89 14.86 13.03
CA GLY A 237 5.22 14.69 14.33
C GLY A 237 5.37 15.91 15.25
N THR A 238 6.52 16.55 15.24
CA THR A 238 6.87 17.66 16.15
C THR A 238 6.57 19.06 15.57
N GLN A 239 5.97 19.12 14.38
CA GLN A 239 5.67 20.36 13.64
C GLN A 239 6.91 21.22 13.42
N ARG A 240 8.01 20.59 12.98
CA ARG A 240 9.28 21.24 12.67
C ARG A 240 9.60 21.06 11.19
N THR A 241 9.99 22.13 10.51
CA THR A 241 10.51 22.04 9.15
C THR A 241 11.82 21.25 9.16
N LEU A 242 11.92 20.20 8.34
CA LEU A 242 13.13 19.41 8.18
C LEU A 242 14.18 20.24 7.42
N ILE A 243 15.34 20.39 8.04
CA ILE A 243 16.56 20.94 7.43
C ILE A 243 17.53 19.78 7.22
N LEU A 244 17.88 19.51 5.97
CA LEU A 244 18.78 18.41 5.61
C LEU A 244 20.20 18.94 5.38
N GLU A 245 21.11 18.58 6.26
CA GLU A 245 22.54 18.83 6.06
C GLU A 245 23.15 17.69 5.24
N SER A 246 23.59 18.04 4.03
CA SER A 246 24.08 17.07 3.04
C SER A 246 25.50 17.35 2.55
N HIS A 247 26.18 18.38 3.07
CA HIS A 247 27.57 18.66 2.70
C HIS A 247 28.50 17.49 3.04
N ASN A 248 29.51 17.29 2.20
CA ASN A 248 30.47 16.18 2.30
C ASN A 248 29.80 14.79 2.27
N TRP A 249 28.66 14.68 1.58
CA TRP A 249 28.01 13.40 1.43
C TRP A 249 28.89 12.43 0.65
N ARG A 250 29.15 11.26 1.25
CA ARG A 250 30.07 10.24 0.71
C ARG A 250 29.75 9.80 -0.73
N TYR A 251 28.49 9.91 -1.15
CA TYR A 251 28.06 9.56 -2.50
C TYR A 251 28.17 10.73 -3.48
N ALA A 252 27.97 11.96 -3.02
CA ALA A 252 28.04 13.17 -3.82
C ALA A 252 28.48 14.33 -2.91
N PRO A 253 29.76 14.75 -2.93
CA PRO A 253 30.26 15.80 -2.03
C PRO A 253 29.49 17.12 -2.13
N GLY A 254 28.90 17.40 -3.30
CA GLY A 254 28.01 18.55 -3.54
C GLY A 254 26.67 18.50 -2.79
N GLY A 255 26.31 17.37 -2.21
CA GLY A 255 25.14 17.20 -1.35
C GLY A 255 23.94 16.55 -2.02
N TRP A 256 22.80 16.66 -1.35
CA TRP A 256 21.52 16.04 -1.73
C TRP A 256 21.00 16.58 -3.06
N GLU A 257 21.15 17.89 -3.23
CA GLU A 257 20.68 18.66 -4.37
C GLU A 257 21.37 18.29 -5.68
N THR A 258 22.48 17.54 -5.63
CA THR A 258 23.10 16.94 -6.80
C THR A 258 22.09 16.09 -7.57
N VAL A 259 21.26 15.28 -6.89
CA VAL A 259 20.35 14.30 -7.52
C VAL A 259 18.86 14.58 -7.29
N PHE A 260 18.49 15.13 -6.12
CA PHE A 260 17.09 15.34 -5.74
C PHE A 260 16.78 16.82 -5.53
N LEU A 261 15.51 17.18 -5.57
CA LEU A 261 15.07 18.53 -5.22
C LEU A 261 15.36 18.82 -3.73
N PRO A 262 15.59 20.10 -3.36
CA PRO A 262 15.72 20.46 -1.96
C PRO A 262 14.45 20.08 -1.19
N VAL A 263 14.63 19.74 0.09
CA VAL A 263 13.51 19.31 0.96
C VAL A 263 12.53 20.45 1.25
N SER A 264 12.92 21.70 1.01
CA SER A 264 12.10 22.90 1.14
C SER A 264 12.45 23.90 0.02
N ASN A 265 11.46 24.65 -0.46
CA ASN A 265 11.67 25.76 -1.39
C ASN A 265 11.84 27.10 -0.66
N THR A 266 11.37 27.23 0.58
CA THR A 266 11.36 28.51 1.32
C THR A 266 12.25 28.52 2.56
N CYS A 267 12.67 27.34 3.05
CA CYS A 267 13.43 27.23 4.29
C CYS A 267 14.43 26.07 4.27
N THR A 268 15.65 26.37 3.84
CA THR A 268 16.80 25.44 3.82
C THR A 268 17.89 25.82 4.81
N ASP A 269 17.78 26.99 5.45
CA ASP A 269 18.76 27.51 6.40
C ASP A 269 18.48 27.04 7.84
N ARG A 270 19.55 26.72 8.58
CA ARG A 270 19.50 26.22 9.97
C ARG A 270 19.53 27.31 11.04
N SER A 271 19.53 28.60 10.70
CA SER A 271 19.57 29.66 11.70
C SER A 271 18.33 29.67 12.60
N GLY A 272 18.48 30.17 13.81
CA GLY A 272 17.39 30.35 14.76
C GLY A 272 17.90 31.01 16.04
N ALA A 273 16.98 31.52 16.85
CA ALA A 273 17.27 32.18 18.12
C ALA A 273 17.83 31.21 19.18
N SER A 274 17.48 29.91 19.09
CA SER A 274 17.97 28.86 19.98
C SER A 274 18.20 27.56 19.23
N THR A 275 19.32 26.90 19.52
CA THR A 275 19.72 25.61 18.94
C THR A 275 20.11 24.65 20.04
N GLY A 276 19.69 23.39 19.94
CA GLY A 276 20.06 22.35 20.90
C GLY A 276 19.96 20.95 20.30
N HIS A 277 20.61 19.97 20.93
CA HIS A 277 20.43 18.57 20.59
C HIS A 277 19.09 18.05 21.12
N TRP A 278 18.53 17.05 20.44
CA TRP A 278 17.32 16.37 20.90
C TRP A 278 17.42 15.93 22.36
N SER A 279 16.48 16.41 23.18
CA SER A 279 16.35 16.05 24.60
C SER A 279 14.92 15.57 24.96
N GLY A 280 14.05 15.47 23.95
CA GLY A 280 12.67 15.03 24.05
C GLY A 280 11.70 16.18 23.77
N GLU A 281 10.60 15.87 23.08
CA GLU A 281 9.64 16.87 22.59
C GLU A 281 9.16 17.88 23.67
N ALA A 282 8.93 17.41 24.89
CA ALA A 282 8.49 18.26 26.01
C ALA A 282 9.58 19.25 26.47
N HIS A 283 10.85 18.82 26.48
CA HIS A 283 11.99 19.66 26.86
C HIS A 283 12.38 20.63 25.74
N ASP A 284 12.26 20.17 24.50
CA ASP A 284 12.65 20.95 23.32
C ASP A 284 11.55 21.91 22.84
N LYS A 285 10.47 22.12 23.60
CA LYS A 285 9.30 22.90 23.18
C LYS A 285 9.68 24.33 22.73
N ASP A 286 10.55 25.00 23.50
CA ASP A 286 10.98 26.39 23.31
C ASP A 286 12.30 26.51 22.51
N VAL A 287 12.89 25.37 22.11
CA VAL A 287 14.09 25.33 21.26
C VAL A 287 13.66 25.48 19.80
N GLN A 288 14.15 26.50 19.11
CA GLN A 288 13.75 26.76 17.74
C GLN A 288 14.33 25.72 16.77
N VAL A 289 15.61 25.38 16.91
CA VAL A 289 16.34 24.46 16.03
C VAL A 289 16.81 23.25 16.83
N VAL A 290 16.30 22.06 16.52
CA VAL A 290 16.68 20.83 17.22
C VAL A 290 17.50 19.93 16.31
N GLU A 291 18.68 19.54 16.75
CA GLU A 291 19.54 18.59 16.04
C GLU A 291 19.20 17.16 16.44
N LEU A 292 18.77 16.36 15.47
CA LEU A 292 18.33 14.98 15.72
C LEU A 292 19.47 13.99 15.43
N PRO A 293 19.81 13.09 16.38
CA PRO A 293 20.82 12.07 16.16
C PRO A 293 20.27 10.91 15.30
N ILE A 294 21.16 9.99 14.93
CA ILE A 294 20.76 8.70 14.36
C ILE A 294 19.86 7.93 15.33
N VAL A 295 18.95 7.13 14.80
CA VAL A 295 17.96 6.38 15.59
C VAL A 295 18.60 5.46 16.66
N ASP A 296 19.81 4.97 16.39
CA ASP A 296 20.59 4.10 17.26
C ASP A 296 20.99 4.77 18.59
N SER A 297 21.15 6.10 18.59
CA SER A 297 21.50 6.90 19.78
C SER A 297 20.38 7.85 20.21
N LEU A 298 19.17 7.69 19.65
CA LEU A 298 18.03 8.54 19.98
C LEU A 298 17.48 8.22 21.37
N HIS A 299 17.59 9.18 22.28
CA HIS A 299 16.97 9.10 23.60
C HIS A 299 16.51 10.48 24.09
N PRO A 300 15.27 10.62 24.63
CA PRO A 300 14.21 9.61 24.65
C PRO A 300 13.63 9.38 23.24
N ARG A 301 13.06 8.20 22.97
CA ARG A 301 12.42 7.90 21.68
C ARG A 301 11.02 8.55 21.62
N PRO A 302 10.73 9.41 20.62
CA PRO A 302 9.39 9.95 20.43
C PRO A 302 8.43 8.88 19.87
N PRO A 303 7.10 9.10 19.94
CA PRO A 303 6.12 8.15 19.42
C PRO A 303 6.09 8.09 17.89
N TYR A 304 6.65 9.09 17.20
CA TYR A 304 6.56 9.28 15.74
C TYR A 304 7.51 8.37 14.93
N LEU A 305 7.49 7.06 15.21
CA LEU A 305 8.38 6.07 14.61
C LEU A 305 7.59 4.93 13.96
N PRO A 306 8.12 4.32 12.89
CA PRO A 306 7.56 3.08 12.36
C PRO A 306 7.50 1.99 13.45
N LEU A 307 6.58 1.02 13.38
CA LEU A 307 5.58 0.82 12.32
C LEU A 307 4.25 1.54 12.58
N ALA A 308 4.21 2.53 13.49
CA ALA A 308 2.97 3.22 13.81
C ALA A 308 2.53 4.17 12.68
N ILE A 309 1.21 4.31 12.53
CA ILE A 309 0.57 5.20 11.54
C ILE A 309 -0.20 6.35 12.22
N PRO A 310 -0.51 7.44 11.51
CA PRO A 310 -1.36 8.51 12.03
C PRO A 310 -2.77 8.02 12.38
N GLU A 311 -3.22 8.32 13.59
CA GLU A 311 -4.55 7.95 14.11
C GLU A 311 -5.69 8.47 13.23
N ASP A 312 -5.56 9.67 12.66
CA ASP A 312 -6.58 10.27 11.77
C ASP A 312 -6.70 9.56 10.41
N LEU A 313 -5.61 8.93 9.95
CA LEU A 313 -5.57 8.20 8.68
C LEU A 313 -5.87 6.71 8.82
N ALA A 314 -5.69 6.14 10.02
CA ALA A 314 -5.82 4.70 10.26
C ALA A 314 -7.14 4.09 9.75
N PRO A 315 -8.33 4.67 9.97
CA PRO A 315 -9.59 4.10 9.47
C PRO A 315 -9.71 4.11 7.94
N ARG A 316 -9.01 5.04 7.25
CA ARG A 316 -9.00 5.12 5.79
C ARG A 316 -7.98 4.12 5.23
N LEU A 317 -6.78 4.07 5.81
CA LEU A 317 -5.73 3.13 5.40
C LEU A 317 -6.12 1.68 5.61
N HIS A 318 -6.79 1.34 6.72
CA HIS A 318 -7.25 -0.02 6.97
C HIS A 318 -8.26 -0.53 5.93
N ARG A 319 -9.00 0.37 5.28
CA ARG A 319 -9.93 0.02 4.18
C ARG A 319 -9.24 -0.07 2.82
N LEU A 320 -8.04 0.48 2.70
CA LEU A 320 -7.37 0.67 1.42
C LEU A 320 -6.16 -0.26 1.23
N HIS A 321 -5.28 -0.36 2.23
CA HIS A 321 -3.91 -0.86 2.07
C HIS A 321 -3.63 -2.03 3.02
N GLY A 322 -3.05 -3.12 2.51
CA GLY A 322 -2.77 -4.34 3.29
C GLY A 322 -1.67 -4.20 4.33
N ASP A 323 -0.76 -3.25 4.15
CA ASP A 323 0.21 -2.81 5.17
C ASP A 323 0.25 -1.27 5.27
N PRO A 324 -0.54 -0.67 6.17
CA PRO A 324 -0.57 0.78 6.38
C PRO A 324 0.79 1.38 6.80
N SER A 325 1.66 0.59 7.42
CA SER A 325 2.93 1.06 7.98
C SER A 325 3.90 1.45 6.87
N VAL A 326 4.08 0.56 5.89
CA VAL A 326 4.90 0.85 4.72
C VAL A 326 4.30 1.96 3.86
N TRP A 327 2.97 2.06 3.77
CA TRP A 327 2.31 3.16 3.07
C TRP A 327 2.64 4.52 3.71
N TRP A 328 2.69 4.59 5.05
CA TRP A 328 3.04 5.81 5.76
C TRP A 328 4.50 6.19 5.53
N VAL A 329 5.42 5.23 5.64
CA VAL A 329 6.85 5.42 5.33
C VAL A 329 7.03 5.92 3.89
N SER A 330 6.31 5.33 2.93
CA SER A 330 6.46 5.65 1.51
C SER A 330 6.07 7.08 1.16
N GLN A 331 5.20 7.75 1.93
CA GLN A 331 4.86 9.15 1.67
C GLN A 331 6.06 10.09 1.89
N PHE A 332 6.92 9.79 2.86
CA PHE A 332 8.15 10.55 3.09
C PHE A 332 9.21 10.21 2.04
N VAL A 333 9.35 8.93 1.67
CA VAL A 333 10.22 8.51 0.57
C VAL A 333 9.83 9.24 -0.71
N LYS A 334 8.54 9.24 -1.08
CA LYS A 334 7.98 9.94 -2.25
C LYS A 334 8.38 11.42 -2.30
N TYR A 335 8.27 12.11 -1.18
CA TYR A 335 8.62 13.54 -1.12
C TYR A 335 10.14 13.74 -1.22
N LEU A 336 10.94 12.90 -0.61
CA LEU A 336 12.40 13.01 -0.64
C LEU A 336 12.93 12.76 -2.06
N VAL A 337 12.53 11.66 -2.71
CA VAL A 337 13.12 11.22 -3.99
C VAL A 337 12.60 11.97 -5.22
N ARG A 338 12.06 13.20 -5.06
CA ARG A 338 11.68 14.06 -6.19
C ARG A 338 12.94 14.41 -6.98
N PRO A 339 13.08 13.96 -8.23
CA PRO A 339 14.34 14.08 -8.96
C PRO A 339 14.60 15.51 -9.41
N GLN A 340 15.89 15.87 -9.54
CA GLN A 340 16.28 17.02 -10.34
C GLN A 340 15.90 16.79 -11.82
N THR A 341 15.77 17.89 -12.57
CA THR A 341 15.36 17.84 -14.00
C THR A 341 16.27 16.97 -14.86
N TRP A 342 17.58 16.99 -14.58
CA TRP A 342 18.56 16.17 -15.30
C TRP A 342 18.41 14.68 -14.99
N LEU A 343 18.11 14.32 -13.73
CA LEU A 343 17.91 12.94 -13.30
C LEU A 343 16.59 12.39 -13.86
N GLU A 344 15.52 13.20 -13.89
CA GLU A 344 14.26 12.83 -14.54
C GLU A 344 14.47 12.54 -16.04
N LYS A 345 15.27 13.37 -16.72
CA LYS A 345 15.64 13.14 -18.12
C LYS A 345 16.44 11.85 -18.29
N GLU A 346 17.40 11.59 -17.41
CA GLU A 346 18.18 10.35 -17.43
C GLU A 346 17.29 9.12 -17.23
N ILE A 347 16.39 9.12 -16.25
CA ILE A 347 15.43 8.03 -16.03
C ILE A 347 14.64 7.73 -17.32
N LYS A 348 14.10 8.76 -17.98
CA LYS A 348 13.35 8.61 -19.24
C LYS A 348 14.22 8.05 -20.37
N GLN A 349 15.46 8.52 -20.50
CA GLN A 349 16.39 8.04 -21.51
C GLN A 349 16.81 6.58 -21.26
N THR A 350 17.10 6.22 -20.01
CA THR A 350 17.46 4.86 -19.61
C THR A 350 16.28 3.90 -19.79
N THR A 351 15.06 4.34 -19.48
CA THR A 351 13.82 3.55 -19.72
C THR A 351 13.72 3.16 -21.19
N ALA A 352 13.91 4.13 -22.10
CA ALA A 352 13.87 3.87 -23.54
C ALA A 352 15.05 3.00 -24.01
N LYS A 353 16.27 3.26 -23.52
CA LYS A 353 17.49 2.52 -23.87
C LYS A 353 17.42 1.05 -23.46
N LEU A 354 16.89 0.77 -22.27
CA LEU A 354 16.74 -0.58 -21.74
C LEU A 354 15.55 -1.34 -22.34
N GLY A 355 14.66 -0.64 -23.05
CA GLY A 355 13.42 -1.24 -23.54
C GLY A 355 12.51 -1.70 -22.41
N PHE A 356 12.51 -1.00 -21.27
CA PHE A 356 11.74 -1.38 -20.09
C PHE A 356 10.24 -1.36 -20.40
N LYS A 357 9.58 -2.51 -20.28
CA LYS A 357 8.16 -2.69 -20.60
C LYS A 357 7.53 -3.81 -19.76
N HIS A 358 6.24 -3.66 -19.50
CA HIS A 358 5.42 -4.63 -18.78
C HIS A 358 4.90 -5.74 -19.71
N PRO A 359 4.59 -6.95 -19.20
CA PRO A 359 4.80 -7.39 -17.82
C PRO A 359 6.29 -7.67 -17.53
N ILE A 360 6.76 -7.30 -16.35
CA ILE A 360 8.15 -7.43 -15.89
C ILE A 360 8.23 -7.64 -14.37
N ILE A 361 9.08 -8.55 -13.94
CA ILE A 361 9.34 -8.82 -12.52
C ILE A 361 10.72 -8.28 -12.14
N GLY A 362 10.79 -7.55 -11.03
CA GLY A 362 12.03 -7.03 -10.47
C GLY A 362 12.73 -8.09 -9.63
N VAL A 363 14.01 -8.28 -9.87
CA VAL A 363 14.87 -9.18 -9.09
C VAL A 363 16.06 -8.39 -8.59
N HIS A 364 16.21 -8.33 -7.26
CA HIS A 364 17.36 -7.69 -6.64
C HIS A 364 18.18 -8.72 -5.86
N VAL A 365 19.39 -9.00 -6.37
CA VAL A 365 20.33 -9.95 -5.77
C VAL A 365 21.46 -9.18 -5.13
N ARG A 366 21.59 -9.27 -3.80
CA ARG A 366 22.67 -8.64 -3.03
C ARG A 366 23.68 -9.69 -2.58
N ARG A 367 24.92 -9.57 -3.04
CA ARG A 367 26.03 -10.47 -2.67
C ARG A 367 27.09 -9.71 -1.87
N THR A 368 28.16 -9.28 -2.56
CA THR A 368 29.43 -8.71 -2.06
C THR A 368 29.63 -8.72 -0.53
N ASP A 369 29.60 -7.57 0.13
CA ASP A 369 29.92 -7.36 1.55
C ASP A 369 28.83 -7.82 2.54
N LYS A 370 27.65 -8.21 2.04
CA LYS A 370 26.52 -8.61 2.88
C LYS A 370 26.54 -10.11 3.20
N VAL A 371 27.10 -10.92 2.31
CA VAL A 371 27.20 -12.37 2.51
C VAL A 371 28.13 -12.64 3.70
N GLY A 372 27.60 -13.32 4.73
CA GLY A 372 28.36 -13.73 5.92
C GLY A 372 28.43 -12.69 7.04
N THR A 373 27.83 -11.50 6.87
CA THR A 373 27.74 -10.47 7.91
C THR A 373 26.29 -10.16 8.26
N GLU A 374 25.49 -9.79 7.26
CA GLU A 374 24.11 -9.33 7.43
C GLU A 374 23.07 -10.18 6.70
N ALA A 375 23.49 -10.98 5.70
CA ALA A 375 22.61 -11.85 4.93
C ALA A 375 23.33 -13.14 4.49
N ALA A 376 22.54 -14.14 4.09
CA ALA A 376 23.04 -15.36 3.47
C ALA A 376 23.28 -15.18 1.97
N PHE A 377 24.11 -16.04 1.39
CA PHE A 377 24.20 -16.16 -0.06
C PHE A 377 22.97 -16.92 -0.57
N HIS A 378 22.29 -16.35 -1.56
CA HIS A 378 21.19 -17.02 -2.26
C HIS A 378 21.57 -17.22 -3.74
N PRO A 379 21.51 -18.45 -4.27
CA PRO A 379 21.72 -18.72 -5.68
C PRO A 379 20.57 -18.14 -6.51
N ILE A 380 20.81 -17.90 -7.81
CA ILE A 380 19.80 -17.25 -8.69
C ILE A 380 18.52 -18.08 -8.83
N GLU A 381 18.66 -19.40 -8.69
CA GLU A 381 17.58 -20.38 -8.76
C GLU A 381 16.48 -20.13 -7.71
N GLU A 382 16.85 -19.73 -6.50
CA GLU A 382 15.88 -19.42 -5.44
C GLU A 382 15.01 -18.22 -5.80
N TYR A 383 15.60 -17.17 -6.39
CA TYR A 383 14.83 -16.03 -6.90
C TYR A 383 13.94 -16.43 -8.07
N MET A 384 14.51 -17.17 -9.03
CA MET A 384 13.82 -17.49 -10.28
C MET A 384 12.66 -18.48 -10.11
N LEU A 385 12.64 -19.27 -9.02
CA LEU A 385 11.48 -20.06 -8.61
C LEU A 385 10.24 -19.17 -8.46
N HIS A 386 10.35 -18.12 -7.64
CA HIS A 386 9.24 -17.21 -7.36
C HIS A 386 8.91 -16.29 -8.54
N VAL A 387 9.90 -15.95 -9.36
CA VAL A 387 9.68 -15.26 -10.64
C VAL A 387 8.81 -16.09 -11.57
N GLU A 388 9.11 -17.39 -11.73
CA GLU A 388 8.31 -18.29 -12.57
C GLU A 388 6.89 -18.48 -12.02
N GLU A 389 6.74 -18.72 -10.72
CA GLU A 389 5.43 -18.82 -10.06
C GLU A 389 4.57 -17.58 -10.32
N GLN A 390 5.18 -16.39 -10.21
CA GLN A 390 4.47 -15.14 -10.43
C GLN A 390 4.14 -14.91 -11.91
N PHE A 391 5.01 -15.28 -12.85
CA PHE A 391 4.65 -15.25 -14.28
C PHE A 391 3.49 -16.19 -14.61
N GLN A 392 3.44 -17.38 -13.99
CA GLN A 392 2.30 -18.29 -14.13
C GLN A 392 1.02 -17.67 -13.57
N LEU A 393 1.09 -16.94 -12.45
CA LEU A 393 -0.05 -16.22 -11.89
C LEU A 393 -0.47 -15.01 -12.75
N LEU A 394 0.47 -14.28 -13.36
CA LEU A 394 0.17 -13.15 -14.24
C LEU A 394 -0.46 -13.59 -15.57
N ALA A 395 0.06 -14.67 -16.17
CA ALA A 395 -0.43 -15.24 -17.43
C ALA A 395 -1.92 -15.64 -17.39
N ARG A 396 -2.46 -15.83 -16.18
CA ARG A 396 -3.89 -16.10 -15.94
C ARG A 396 -4.81 -14.90 -16.16
N ARG A 397 -4.26 -13.68 -16.22
CA ARG A 397 -5.01 -12.42 -16.21
C ARG A 397 -4.56 -11.46 -17.29
N VAL A 398 -3.29 -11.52 -17.67
CA VAL A 398 -2.65 -10.64 -18.63
C VAL A 398 -1.93 -11.49 -19.67
N HIS A 399 -1.96 -11.05 -20.93
CA HIS A 399 -1.16 -11.68 -21.98
C HIS A 399 0.33 -11.44 -21.72
N VAL A 400 1.09 -12.52 -21.49
CA VAL A 400 2.54 -12.48 -21.30
C VAL A 400 3.20 -12.80 -22.64
N ASP A 401 3.60 -11.76 -23.36
CA ASP A 401 4.29 -11.89 -24.65
C ASP A 401 5.75 -12.38 -24.48
N LYS A 402 6.40 -11.95 -23.40
CA LYS A 402 7.75 -12.40 -23.01
C LYS A 402 7.90 -12.30 -21.49
N LYS A 403 8.58 -13.27 -20.86
CA LYS A 403 8.92 -13.23 -19.44
C LYS A 403 10.12 -12.31 -19.22
N ARG A 404 9.90 -11.09 -18.75
CA ARG A 404 10.94 -10.07 -18.55
C ARG A 404 11.37 -9.99 -17.09
N VAL A 405 12.67 -9.90 -16.86
CA VAL A 405 13.23 -9.69 -15.53
C VAL A 405 14.08 -8.43 -15.54
N TYR A 406 13.76 -7.47 -14.67
CA TYR A 406 14.71 -6.41 -14.35
C TYR A 406 15.66 -6.91 -13.27
N LEU A 407 16.94 -7.09 -13.60
CA LEU A 407 17.95 -7.61 -12.68
C LEU A 407 18.85 -6.49 -12.16
N ALA A 408 18.70 -6.17 -10.88
CA ALA A 408 19.62 -5.30 -10.13
C ALA A 408 20.54 -6.17 -9.25
N THR A 409 21.85 -5.94 -9.34
CA THR A 409 22.83 -6.74 -8.60
C THR A 409 24.13 -5.97 -8.41
N ASP A 410 24.82 -6.25 -7.32
CA ASP A 410 26.19 -5.79 -7.06
C ASP A 410 27.26 -6.80 -7.53
N ASP A 411 26.84 -7.92 -8.12
CA ASP A 411 27.70 -8.94 -8.73
C ASP A 411 27.62 -8.85 -10.27
N PRO A 412 28.67 -8.32 -10.94
CA PRO A 412 28.65 -8.13 -12.40
C PRO A 412 28.69 -9.43 -13.21
N SER A 413 28.99 -10.58 -12.58
CA SER A 413 29.01 -11.89 -13.26
C SER A 413 27.61 -12.51 -13.39
N LEU A 414 26.68 -12.10 -12.53
CA LEU A 414 25.35 -12.71 -12.39
C LEU A 414 24.48 -12.55 -13.64
N LEU A 415 24.59 -11.44 -14.37
CA LEU A 415 23.78 -11.22 -15.56
C LEU A 415 24.05 -12.29 -16.63
N GLN A 416 25.32 -12.66 -16.82
CA GLN A 416 25.70 -13.68 -17.80
C GLN A 416 25.27 -15.07 -17.34
N GLU A 417 25.40 -15.36 -16.04
CA GLU A 417 24.90 -16.59 -15.42
C GLU A 417 23.39 -16.75 -15.64
N ALA A 418 22.60 -15.72 -15.30
CA ALA A 418 21.15 -15.74 -15.41
C ALA A 418 20.68 -15.94 -16.87
N LYS A 419 21.28 -15.23 -17.83
CA LYS A 419 20.98 -15.42 -19.26
C LYS A 419 21.30 -16.82 -19.77
N THR A 420 22.35 -17.45 -19.22
CA THR A 420 22.75 -18.81 -19.62
C THR A 420 21.80 -19.85 -19.05
N LYS A 421 21.39 -19.72 -17.78
CA LYS A 421 20.50 -20.65 -17.10
C LYS A 421 19.03 -20.52 -17.52
N TYR A 422 18.59 -19.32 -17.89
CA TYR A 422 17.20 -19.01 -18.21
C TYR A 422 17.06 -18.38 -19.61
N PRO A 423 17.32 -19.13 -20.69
CA PRO A 423 17.31 -18.60 -22.06
C PRO A 423 15.92 -18.13 -22.54
N ASP A 424 14.85 -18.64 -21.92
CA ASP A 424 13.47 -18.25 -22.26
C ASP A 424 13.10 -16.85 -21.74
N TYR A 425 13.89 -16.30 -20.81
CA TYR A 425 13.68 -15.01 -20.17
C TYR A 425 14.43 -13.87 -20.87
N GLU A 426 13.81 -12.69 -20.87
CA GLU A 426 14.44 -11.44 -21.31
C GLU A 426 14.95 -10.69 -20.08
N PHE A 427 16.26 -10.75 -19.82
CA PHE A 427 16.89 -9.99 -18.73
C PHE A 427 17.24 -8.57 -19.16
N ILE A 428 16.61 -7.60 -18.49
CA ILE A 428 16.87 -6.17 -18.59
C ILE A 428 17.75 -5.78 -17.40
N SER A 429 18.93 -5.24 -17.68
CA SER A 429 19.90 -4.83 -16.66
C SER A 429 20.95 -3.91 -17.29
N ASP A 430 21.45 -2.93 -16.55
CA ASP A 430 22.64 -2.19 -16.93
C ASP A 430 23.84 -2.72 -16.14
N ASN A 431 24.62 -3.64 -16.76
CA ASN A 431 25.73 -4.27 -16.07
C ASN A 431 26.84 -3.29 -15.66
N SER A 432 26.89 -2.09 -16.25
CA SER A 432 27.82 -1.05 -15.83
C SER A 432 27.50 -0.51 -14.43
N ILE A 433 26.21 -0.52 -14.05
CA ILE A 433 25.75 -0.19 -12.69
C ILE A 433 26.28 -1.23 -11.71
N SER A 434 26.17 -2.53 -12.03
CA SER A 434 26.70 -3.62 -11.19
C SER A 434 28.20 -3.47 -10.92
N TRP A 435 28.98 -3.11 -11.94
CA TRP A 435 30.42 -2.80 -11.77
C TRP A 435 30.66 -1.59 -10.87
N SER A 436 29.84 -0.54 -10.98
CA SER A 436 29.97 0.66 -10.17
C SER A 436 29.61 0.44 -8.69
N ALA A 437 28.79 -0.57 -8.38
CA ALA A 437 28.36 -0.91 -7.03
C ALA A 437 29.42 -1.69 -6.21
N GLY A 438 30.48 -2.17 -6.88
CA GLY A 438 31.62 -2.82 -6.25
C GLY A 438 32.33 -1.92 -5.23
N LEU A 439 32.93 -2.53 -4.20
CA LEU A 439 33.48 -1.84 -3.02
C LEU A 439 34.45 -0.69 -3.34
N HIS A 440 35.19 -0.78 -4.45
CA HIS A 440 36.16 0.23 -4.86
C HIS A 440 35.54 1.53 -5.40
N ASN A 441 34.33 1.46 -5.98
CA ASN A 441 33.70 2.59 -6.68
C ASN A 441 32.35 3.02 -6.06
N ARG A 442 31.91 2.31 -5.00
CA ARG A 442 30.57 2.44 -4.41
C ARG A 442 30.22 3.85 -3.92
N TYR A 443 31.19 4.59 -3.39
CA TYR A 443 30.97 5.91 -2.81
C TYR A 443 31.39 7.01 -3.80
N THR A 444 30.71 7.02 -4.95
CA THR A 444 30.90 7.98 -6.04
C THR A 444 29.56 8.42 -6.60
N GLU A 445 29.51 9.57 -7.28
CA GLU A 445 28.29 10.07 -7.90
C GLU A 445 27.76 9.14 -8.99
N ASN A 446 28.67 8.46 -9.71
CA ASN A 446 28.27 7.46 -10.72
C ASN A 446 27.58 6.25 -10.10
N SER A 447 28.11 5.73 -8.98
CA SER A 447 27.47 4.64 -8.25
C SER A 447 26.15 5.07 -7.60
N LEU A 448 26.07 6.31 -7.10
CA LEU A 448 24.83 6.89 -6.60
C LEU A 448 23.74 6.92 -7.68
N ARG A 449 24.07 7.39 -8.88
CA ARG A 449 23.16 7.38 -10.02
C ARG A 449 22.71 5.97 -10.37
N GLY A 450 23.65 5.03 -10.40
CA GLY A 450 23.38 3.62 -10.64
C GLY A 450 22.35 3.03 -9.67
N VAL A 451 22.58 3.18 -8.35
CA VAL A 451 21.66 2.63 -7.34
C VAL A 451 20.29 3.33 -7.34
N ILE A 452 20.23 4.63 -7.65
CA ILE A 452 18.96 5.34 -7.81
C ILE A 452 18.16 4.79 -9.00
N LEU A 453 18.82 4.53 -10.14
CA LEU A 453 18.19 3.94 -11.32
C LEU A 453 17.71 2.51 -11.04
N ASP A 454 18.53 1.67 -10.39
CA ASP A 454 18.13 0.32 -10.00
C ASP A 454 16.90 0.31 -9.09
N ILE A 455 16.90 1.15 -8.04
CA ILE A 455 15.75 1.29 -7.14
C ILE A 455 14.52 1.77 -7.90
N HIS A 456 14.69 2.75 -8.81
CA HIS A 456 13.59 3.24 -9.63
C HIS A 456 12.98 2.10 -10.45
N PHE A 457 13.78 1.38 -11.25
CA PHE A 457 13.25 0.32 -12.11
C PHE A 457 12.69 -0.86 -11.32
N LEU A 458 13.32 -1.26 -10.20
CA LEU A 458 12.75 -2.27 -9.30
C LEU A 458 11.37 -1.85 -8.79
N SER A 459 11.20 -0.59 -8.38
CA SER A 459 9.92 -0.09 -7.87
C SER A 459 8.81 -0.06 -8.93
N GLN A 460 9.17 0.05 -10.22
CA GLN A 460 8.24 0.11 -11.35
C GLN A 460 7.82 -1.27 -11.87
N THR A 461 8.29 -2.36 -11.27
CA THR A 461 7.97 -3.73 -11.74
C THR A 461 6.61 -4.20 -11.24
N ASP A 462 6.02 -5.20 -11.90
CA ASP A 462 4.71 -5.76 -11.53
C ASP A 462 4.77 -6.61 -10.25
N PHE A 463 5.97 -7.04 -9.86
CA PHE A 463 6.25 -7.82 -8.66
C PHE A 463 7.76 -7.78 -8.34
N LEU A 464 8.12 -7.85 -7.06
CA LEU A 464 9.51 -7.74 -6.59
C LEU A 464 9.99 -9.01 -5.86
N VAL A 465 11.05 -9.64 -6.35
CA VAL A 465 11.70 -10.79 -5.68
C VAL A 465 13.09 -10.38 -5.20
N CYS A 466 13.34 -10.47 -3.90
CA CYS A 466 14.60 -10.00 -3.32
C CYS A 466 14.86 -10.56 -1.92
N THR A 467 15.86 -10.01 -1.24
CA THR A 467 16.05 -10.11 0.20
C THR A 467 15.69 -8.79 0.89
N PHE A 468 14.74 -8.82 1.84
CA PHE A 468 14.38 -7.66 2.65
C PHE A 468 15.38 -7.36 3.75
N SER A 469 16.40 -8.18 3.98
CA SER A 469 17.59 -7.74 4.72
C SER A 469 18.29 -6.55 4.05
N SER A 470 18.22 -6.43 2.71
CA SER A 470 18.79 -5.31 1.96
C SER A 470 17.90 -4.05 1.98
N GLN A 471 18.48 -2.93 2.40
CA GLN A 471 17.79 -1.63 2.39
C GLN A 471 17.40 -1.20 0.96
N VAL A 472 18.17 -1.60 -0.06
CA VAL A 472 17.88 -1.26 -1.47
C VAL A 472 16.52 -1.84 -1.89
N CYS A 473 16.26 -3.11 -1.55
CA CYS A 473 14.99 -3.72 -1.89
C CYS A 473 13.83 -3.08 -1.11
N ARG A 474 14.02 -2.82 0.20
CA ARG A 474 12.99 -2.16 1.01
C ARG A 474 12.63 -0.78 0.49
N VAL A 475 13.60 0.02 0.05
CA VAL A 475 13.33 1.32 -0.58
C VAL A 475 12.56 1.17 -1.90
N ALA A 476 12.92 0.21 -2.76
CA ALA A 476 12.18 -0.06 -3.99
C ALA A 476 10.72 -0.48 -3.70
N TYR A 477 10.52 -1.34 -2.70
CA TYR A 477 9.22 -1.76 -2.22
C TYR A 477 8.39 -0.61 -1.63
N GLU A 478 9.02 0.29 -0.87
CA GLU A 478 8.36 1.49 -0.34
C GLU A 478 7.91 2.42 -1.47
N ILE A 479 8.76 2.67 -2.47
CA ILE A 479 8.40 3.49 -3.64
C ILE A 479 7.26 2.83 -4.42
N MET A 480 7.27 1.50 -4.57
CA MET A 480 6.20 0.74 -5.24
C MET A 480 4.82 1.01 -4.62
N GLN A 481 4.72 1.21 -3.30
CA GLN A 481 3.45 1.54 -2.63
C GLN A 481 2.85 2.88 -3.09
N THR A 482 3.62 3.72 -3.75
CA THR A 482 3.18 5.03 -4.25
C THR A 482 2.69 4.99 -5.69
N LEU A 483 2.89 3.86 -6.37
CA LEU A 483 2.59 3.64 -7.78
C LEU A 483 1.28 2.85 -7.98
N HIS A 484 0.83 2.15 -6.95
CA HIS A 484 -0.39 1.34 -6.96
C HIS A 484 -1.30 1.67 -5.77
N PRO A 485 -2.61 1.36 -5.85
CA PRO A 485 -3.52 1.60 -4.72
C PRO A 485 -3.17 0.78 -3.48
N ASP A 486 -2.76 -0.47 -3.69
CA ASP A 486 -2.28 -1.40 -2.67
C ASP A 486 -1.31 -2.39 -3.34
N ALA A 487 -0.01 -2.20 -3.10
CA ALA A 487 1.05 -3.10 -3.56
C ALA A 487 1.69 -3.84 -2.38
N SER A 488 1.00 -3.94 -1.25
CA SER A 488 1.59 -4.50 -0.02
C SER A 488 1.90 -6.01 -0.15
N SER A 489 1.34 -6.68 -1.15
CA SER A 489 1.59 -8.09 -1.43
C SER A 489 2.39 -8.31 -2.72
N PHE A 490 2.95 -7.27 -3.33
CA PHE A 490 3.63 -7.35 -4.63
C PHE A 490 5.12 -7.67 -4.47
N PHE A 491 5.43 -8.57 -3.54
CA PHE A 491 6.79 -9.00 -3.29
C PHE A 491 6.88 -10.45 -2.84
N TYR A 492 8.07 -11.03 -3.00
CA TYR A 492 8.51 -12.20 -2.27
C TYR A 492 9.92 -11.95 -1.73
N SER A 493 10.09 -12.07 -0.41
CA SER A 493 11.39 -11.94 0.25
C SER A 493 11.95 -13.33 0.55
N LEU A 494 13.21 -13.58 0.22
CA LEU A 494 13.88 -14.84 0.55
C LEU A 494 14.29 -14.95 2.02
N ASP A 495 14.24 -13.84 2.77
CA ASP A 495 14.70 -13.78 4.16
C ASP A 495 13.69 -13.05 5.07
N ASP A 496 13.95 -11.78 5.38
CA ASP A 496 13.20 -11.01 6.36
C ASP A 496 11.79 -10.67 5.86
N ILE A 497 10.88 -10.46 6.81
CA ILE A 497 9.65 -9.68 6.56
C ILE A 497 9.99 -8.20 6.38
N TYR A 498 9.03 -7.37 5.96
CA TYR A 498 9.28 -5.93 5.91
C TYR A 498 9.61 -5.38 7.31
N TYR A 499 10.65 -4.56 7.38
CA TYR A 499 11.00 -3.82 8.59
C TYR A 499 11.67 -2.48 8.24
N PHE A 500 11.57 -1.56 9.18
CA PHE A 500 12.28 -0.28 9.16
C PHE A 500 13.33 -0.25 10.28
N GLY A 501 14.57 0.09 9.94
CA GLY A 501 15.67 0.09 10.91
C GLY A 501 15.41 1.07 12.06
N GLY A 502 15.39 0.57 13.31
CA GLY A 502 15.08 1.37 14.49
C GLY A 502 13.58 1.56 14.75
N GLN A 503 12.70 0.77 14.13
CA GLN A 503 11.28 0.71 14.45
C GLN A 503 10.99 0.33 15.91
N ASN A 504 9.80 0.66 16.38
CA ASN A 504 9.24 0.07 17.59
C ASN A 504 8.91 -1.41 17.39
N ALA A 505 8.61 -2.11 18.49
CA ALA A 505 8.32 -3.55 18.45
C ALA A 505 7.19 -3.89 17.46
N HIS A 506 7.49 -4.78 16.51
CA HIS A 506 6.49 -5.34 15.59
C HIS A 506 5.70 -6.42 16.32
N ASN A 507 4.41 -6.16 16.53
CA ASN A 507 3.53 -7.07 17.24
C ASN A 507 2.42 -7.59 16.35
N GLN A 508 2.00 -8.81 16.65
CA GLN A 508 0.81 -9.45 16.12
C GLN A 508 -0.09 -9.88 17.30
N ILE A 509 -1.35 -10.17 17.00
CA ILE A 509 -2.32 -10.70 17.96
C ILE A 509 -2.70 -12.12 17.52
N ALA A 510 -2.58 -13.08 18.42
CA ALA A 510 -3.09 -14.43 18.19
C ALA A 510 -4.61 -14.40 18.01
N VAL A 511 -5.10 -15.02 16.93
CA VAL A 511 -6.54 -15.13 16.59
C VAL A 511 -7.06 -16.53 16.87
N TYR A 512 -6.22 -17.56 16.65
CA TYR A 512 -6.56 -18.95 16.90
C TYR A 512 -5.60 -19.57 17.91
N PRO A 513 -6.07 -20.50 18.76
CA PRO A 513 -5.20 -21.19 19.70
C PRO A 513 -4.20 -22.09 18.98
N HIS A 514 -3.06 -22.33 19.60
CA HIS A 514 -2.06 -23.28 19.11
C HIS A 514 -1.47 -24.07 20.27
N GLN A 515 -1.61 -25.39 20.17
CA GLN A 515 -0.86 -26.33 21.00
C GLN A 515 0.44 -26.71 20.26
N PRO A 516 1.61 -26.52 20.87
CA PRO A 516 2.92 -26.92 20.33
C PRO A 516 2.94 -28.40 19.96
N ARG A 517 3.47 -28.74 18.77
CA ARG A 517 3.66 -30.15 18.39
C ARG A 517 4.97 -30.72 18.92
N ASN A 518 5.98 -29.87 19.10
CA ASN A 518 7.30 -30.21 19.58
C ASN A 518 7.84 -29.09 20.49
N GLY A 519 9.10 -29.20 20.93
CA GLY A 519 9.73 -28.21 21.81
C GLY A 519 10.11 -26.88 21.13
N GLU A 520 10.05 -26.80 19.80
CA GLU A 520 10.40 -25.62 19.01
C GLU A 520 9.22 -24.64 18.87
N ASP A 521 7.99 -25.17 18.96
CA ASP A 521 6.76 -24.40 18.86
C ASP A 521 6.42 -23.65 20.17
N ILE A 522 5.75 -22.50 20.05
CA ILE A 522 5.17 -21.75 21.18
C ILE A 522 3.67 -21.91 21.28
N PRO A 523 3.10 -22.03 22.50
CA PRO A 523 1.66 -22.04 22.67
C PRO A 523 1.07 -20.66 22.42
N LEU A 524 -0.12 -20.63 21.82
CA LEU A 524 -0.89 -19.41 21.57
C LEU A 524 -2.30 -19.55 22.14
N GLU A 525 -2.79 -18.51 22.80
CA GLU A 525 -4.21 -18.32 23.09
C GLU A 525 -4.74 -17.07 22.37
N PRO A 526 -6.00 -17.05 21.90
CA PRO A 526 -6.58 -15.86 21.28
C PRO A 526 -6.44 -14.61 22.17
N GLY A 527 -5.90 -13.54 21.60
CA GLY A 527 -5.61 -12.28 22.29
C GLY A 527 -4.16 -12.15 22.81
N ASP A 528 -3.36 -13.22 22.80
CA ASP A 528 -1.94 -13.12 23.16
C ASP A 528 -1.19 -12.19 22.18
N VAL A 529 -0.28 -11.37 22.71
CA VAL A 529 0.56 -10.47 21.92
C VAL A 529 1.86 -11.17 21.56
N ILE A 530 2.12 -11.29 20.25
CA ILE A 530 3.29 -11.98 19.70
C ILE A 530 4.25 -10.95 19.11
N GLY A 531 5.47 -10.89 19.62
CA GLY A 531 6.54 -10.12 18.98
C GLY A 531 7.13 -10.94 17.85
N VAL A 532 6.81 -10.59 16.60
CA VAL A 532 7.30 -11.31 15.42
C VAL A 532 8.77 -10.99 15.17
N ALA A 533 9.56 -12.00 14.84
CA ALA A 533 10.95 -11.86 14.41
C ALA A 533 11.07 -12.02 12.88
N GLY A 534 10.29 -12.93 12.29
CA GLY A 534 10.29 -13.17 10.84
C GLY A 534 9.34 -14.30 10.44
N ASN A 535 9.14 -14.43 9.13
CA ASN A 535 8.39 -15.52 8.50
C ASN A 535 9.41 -16.44 7.81
N HIS A 536 9.26 -17.76 7.98
CA HIS A 536 10.14 -18.74 7.34
C HIS A 536 9.66 -19.14 5.94
N TRP A 537 8.49 -18.65 5.51
CA TRP A 537 7.89 -18.92 4.21
C TRP A 537 7.52 -20.40 3.97
N ASP A 538 7.41 -21.17 5.06
CA ASP A 538 7.04 -22.59 5.08
C ASP A 538 5.68 -22.85 5.79
N GLY A 539 4.96 -21.76 6.12
CA GLY A 539 3.73 -21.77 6.91
C GLY A 539 3.93 -21.49 8.40
N TYR A 540 5.18 -21.35 8.86
CA TYR A 540 5.53 -20.95 10.22
C TYR A 540 6.27 -19.61 10.26
N SER A 541 6.08 -18.91 11.37
CA SER A 541 6.81 -17.70 11.74
C SER A 541 7.51 -17.92 13.07
N LYS A 542 8.56 -17.14 13.32
CA LYS A 542 9.30 -17.15 14.58
C LYS A 542 9.00 -15.88 15.37
N GLY A 543 8.86 -16.01 16.69
CA GLY A 543 8.59 -14.85 17.55
C GLY A 543 8.51 -15.22 19.01
N ILE A 544 8.18 -14.21 19.83
CA ILE A 544 8.03 -14.32 21.28
C ILE A 544 6.57 -14.13 21.69
N ASN A 545 5.98 -15.10 22.38
CA ASN A 545 4.73 -14.87 23.09
C ASN A 545 5.03 -14.00 24.32
N ARG A 546 4.65 -12.72 24.28
CA ARG A 546 5.04 -11.74 25.32
C ARG A 546 4.43 -12.04 26.68
N LYS A 547 3.27 -12.70 26.72
CA LYS A 547 2.61 -13.09 27.96
C LYS A 547 3.37 -14.20 28.69
N LEU A 548 3.98 -15.12 27.93
CA LEU A 548 4.69 -16.28 28.47
C LEU A 548 6.21 -16.10 28.52
N GLY A 549 6.74 -15.09 27.82
CA GLY A 549 8.18 -14.89 27.68
C GLY A 549 8.89 -16.00 26.90
N ARG A 550 8.15 -16.80 26.11
CA ARG A 550 8.69 -17.92 25.34
C ARG A 550 8.86 -17.57 23.87
N THR A 551 10.01 -17.91 23.33
CA THR A 551 10.37 -17.73 21.90
C THR A 551 10.34 -19.06 21.19
N GLY A 552 9.80 -19.09 19.97
CA GLY A 552 9.78 -20.28 19.13
C GLY A 552 8.93 -20.08 17.88
N LEU A 553 8.53 -21.18 17.26
CA LEU A 553 7.75 -21.21 16.03
C LEU A 553 6.25 -21.18 16.30
N TYR A 554 5.49 -20.61 15.38
CA TYR A 554 4.03 -20.68 15.39
C TYR A 554 3.48 -20.62 13.95
N PRO A 555 2.32 -21.25 13.66
CA PRO A 555 1.72 -21.18 12.33
C PRO A 555 1.30 -19.75 11.98
N SER A 556 1.79 -19.24 10.84
CA SER A 556 1.63 -17.83 10.45
C SER A 556 0.16 -17.41 10.26
N TYR A 557 -0.72 -18.33 9.84
CA TYR A 557 -2.14 -18.04 9.64
C TYR A 557 -2.94 -17.82 10.95
N LYS A 558 -2.34 -18.11 12.12
CA LYS A 558 -3.02 -18.02 13.43
C LYS A 558 -2.95 -16.66 14.10
N VAL A 559 -2.32 -15.70 13.47
CA VAL A 559 -2.11 -14.36 13.98
C VAL A 559 -2.67 -13.32 13.02
N LYS A 560 -2.89 -12.12 13.51
CA LYS A 560 -3.16 -10.92 12.70
C LYS A 560 -2.21 -9.80 13.10
N GLU A 561 -1.88 -8.92 12.17
CA GLU A 561 -1.07 -7.74 12.43
C GLU A 561 -1.69 -6.83 13.49
N LYS A 562 -0.88 -6.33 14.44
CA LYS A 562 -1.29 -5.31 15.41
C LYS A 562 -0.88 -3.95 14.87
N ILE A 563 -1.81 -3.26 14.21
CA ILE A 563 -1.57 -1.90 13.71
C ILE A 563 -1.53 -0.92 14.90
N GLU A 564 -0.36 -0.31 15.12
CA GLU A 564 -0.18 0.73 16.13
C GLU A 564 -0.53 2.10 15.54
N THR A 565 -1.26 2.91 16.30
CA THR A 565 -1.63 4.28 15.89
C THR A 565 -1.02 5.31 16.81
N VAL A 566 -0.59 6.44 16.26
CA VAL A 566 -0.02 7.57 16.99
C VAL A 566 -0.76 8.84 16.61
N LYS A 567 -0.97 9.72 17.59
CA LYS A 567 -1.59 11.02 17.37
C LYS A 567 -0.59 11.99 16.75
N TYR A 568 -0.56 12.02 15.43
CA TYR A 568 0.22 12.98 14.65
C TYR A 568 -0.53 14.31 14.46
N PRO A 569 0.17 15.42 14.15
CA PRO A 569 -0.46 16.63 13.65
C PRO A 569 -1.19 16.42 12.32
N VAL A 570 -2.35 17.07 12.18
CA VAL A 570 -3.22 16.95 10.99
C VAL A 570 -3.12 18.14 10.04
N TYR A 571 -2.38 19.20 10.40
CA TYR A 571 -2.13 20.39 9.56
C TYR A 571 -3.38 20.93 8.84
N PRO A 572 -4.45 21.31 9.57
CA PRO A 572 -5.74 21.68 8.98
C PRO A 572 -5.67 22.91 8.06
N GLU A 573 -4.66 23.76 8.20
CA GLU A 573 -4.38 24.89 7.31
C GLU A 573 -4.05 24.40 5.90
N ALA A 574 -3.24 23.33 5.80
CA ALA A 574 -2.92 22.70 4.51
C ALA A 574 -4.18 22.12 3.87
N ASP A 575 -5.01 21.42 4.64
CA ASP A 575 -6.25 20.80 4.16
C ASP A 575 -7.24 21.84 3.61
N LYS A 576 -7.28 23.05 4.20
CA LYS A 576 -8.10 24.16 3.68
C LYS A 576 -7.61 24.67 2.32
N LEU A 577 -6.30 24.78 2.13
CA LEU A 577 -5.70 25.21 0.86
C LEU A 577 -6.00 24.23 -0.27
N LEU A 578 -5.90 22.92 0.00
CA LEU A 578 -6.23 21.87 -0.96
C LEU A 578 -7.71 21.93 -1.37
N ASN A 579 -8.62 22.13 -0.41
CA ASN A 579 -10.04 22.23 -0.68
C ASN A 579 -10.44 23.52 -1.42
N ALA A 580 -9.68 24.60 -1.26
CA ALA A 580 -9.91 25.85 -1.99
C ALA A 580 -9.47 25.76 -3.46
N GLN A 581 -8.43 24.98 -3.77
CA GLN A 581 -7.97 24.74 -5.15
C GLN A 581 -8.88 23.79 -5.94
N ASN A 582 -9.62 22.91 -5.24
CA ASN A 582 -10.54 21.96 -5.84
C ASN A 582 -11.98 22.49 -6.00
N LYS A 583 -12.25 23.72 -5.55
CA LYS A 583 -13.49 24.46 -5.79
C LYS A 583 -13.28 25.46 -6.91
#